data_AF-K1TS52-F1
#
_entry.id   AF-K1TS52-F1
#
_cell.length_a   1.000
_cell.length_b   1.000
_cell.length_c   1.000
_cell.angle_alpha   90.00
_cell.angle_beta   90.00
_cell.angle_gamma   90.00
#
_symmetry.space_group_name_H-M   'P 1'
#
loop_
_entity.id
_entity.type
_entity.pdbx_description
1 polymer ?
#
loop_
_entity_poly.entity_id
_entity_poly.type
_entity_poly.pdbx_seq_one_letter_code
_entity_poly.pdbx_strand_id
1 'polypeptide(L)'
;MFGAEGYEVVAINDLTDPKMLAHLLKYDTAQGGYCGKIGEKAHTVEAGEDSITVDGKKITIYAMKDAKDLPWGEIGVDVVLECTGFYTSKDKA
;
A
#
# COMPACT_ATOMS: atom_id res chain seq x y z
N MET A 1 9.25 6.70 -0.17
CA MET A 1 8.76 5.33 0.12
C MET A 1 8.82 4.46 -1.13
N PHE A 2 7.92 4.64 -2.11
CA PHE A 2 7.84 3.76 -3.30
C PHE A 2 9.04 3.83 -4.27
N GLY A 3 9.84 4.90 -4.21
CA GLY A 3 11.07 5.08 -4.97
C GLY A 3 12.35 4.99 -4.14
N ALA A 4 12.29 4.51 -2.90
CA ALA A 4 13.49 4.40 -2.06
C ALA A 4 14.44 3.31 -2.58
N GLU A 5 15.75 3.52 -2.41
CA GLU A 5 16.74 2.49 -2.68
C GLU A 5 16.78 1.45 -1.54
N GLY A 6 16.92 0.18 -1.89
CA GLY A 6 17.10 -0.92 -0.93
C GLY A 6 15.84 -1.69 -0.55
N TYR A 7 14.65 -1.26 -0.96
CA TYR A 7 13.42 -2.05 -0.80
C TYR A 7 12.37 -1.72 -1.87
N GLU A 8 11.39 -2.61 -2.00
CA GLU A 8 10.22 -2.41 -2.85
C GLU A 8 8.95 -2.78 -2.08
N VAL A 9 7.88 -1.99 -2.27
CA VAL A 9 6.55 -2.34 -1.75
C VAL A 9 5.83 -3.15 -2.82
N VAL A 10 5.72 -4.46 -2.60
CA VAL A 10 5.15 -5.39 -3.60
C VAL A 10 3.66 -5.66 -3.40
N ALA A 11 3.17 -5.50 -2.16
CA ALA A 11 1.78 -5.73 -1.80
C ALA A 11 1.34 -4.84 -0.62
N ILE A 12 0.04 -4.55 -0.57
CA ILE A 12 -0.64 -3.92 0.57
C ILE A 12 -1.90 -4.75 0.86
N ASN A 13 -2.25 -4.92 2.14
CA ASN A 13 -3.52 -5.50 2.55
C ASN A 13 -4.33 -4.48 3.36
N ASP A 14 -5.57 -4.25 2.96
CA ASP A 14 -6.54 -3.44 3.72
C ASP A 14 -7.97 -3.91 3.39
N LEU A 15 -8.94 -3.59 4.24
CA LEU A 15 -10.33 -4.00 4.06
C LEU A 15 -11.16 -3.04 3.20
N THR A 16 -10.52 -2.02 2.62
CA THR A 16 -11.14 -1.10 1.66
C THR A 16 -10.69 -1.36 0.22
N ASP A 17 -11.40 -0.77 -0.75
CA ASP A 17 -11.12 -1.01 -2.15
C ASP A 17 -9.90 -0.20 -2.67
N PRO A 18 -9.24 -0.65 -3.76
CA PRO A 18 -8.07 0.04 -4.30
C PRO A 18 -8.31 1.49 -4.74
N LYS A 19 -9.54 1.87 -5.12
CA LYS A 19 -9.84 3.27 -5.49
C LYS A 19 -9.81 4.16 -4.26
N MET A 20 -10.36 3.69 -3.14
CA MET A 20 -10.29 4.38 -1.87
C MET A 20 -8.84 4.49 -1.39
N LEU A 21 -8.06 3.40 -1.41
CA LEU A 21 -6.65 3.44 -1.03
C LEU A 21 -5.83 4.42 -1.89
N ALA A 22 -6.03 4.39 -3.21
CA ALA A 22 -5.38 5.33 -4.11
C ALA A 22 -5.79 6.78 -3.82
N HIS A 23 -7.03 7.04 -3.44
CA HIS A 23 -7.49 8.37 -3.02
C HIS A 23 -6.78 8.81 -1.74
N LEU A 24 -6.75 7.96 -0.70
CA LEU A 24 -6.11 8.27 0.57
C LEU A 24 -4.61 8.50 0.41
N LEU A 25 -3.94 7.72 -0.45
CA LEU A 25 -2.53 7.94 -0.76
C LEU A 25 -2.31 9.30 -1.44
N LYS A 26 -3.21 9.73 -2.34
CA LYS A 26 -3.09 11.03 -3.02
C LYS A 26 -3.29 12.22 -2.10
N TYR A 27 -4.20 12.10 -1.13
CA TYR A 27 -4.71 13.22 -0.36
C TYR A 27 -4.56 12.98 1.15
N ASP A 28 -3.50 13.52 1.72
CA ASP A 28 -3.30 13.57 3.17
C ASP A 28 -3.46 15.01 3.66
N THR A 29 -4.37 15.23 4.62
CA THR A 29 -4.68 16.55 5.16
C THR A 29 -3.53 17.10 6.03
N ALA A 30 -2.78 16.24 6.70
CA ALA A 30 -1.72 16.64 7.62
C ALA A 30 -0.35 16.72 6.93
N GLN A 31 -0.06 15.77 6.04
CA GLN A 31 1.24 15.67 5.33
C GLN A 31 1.24 16.36 3.96
N GLY A 32 0.07 16.73 3.44
CA GLY A 32 -0.10 17.27 2.10
C GLY A 32 -0.28 16.18 1.03
N GLY A 33 -0.60 16.59 -0.19
CA GLY A 33 -0.88 15.67 -1.28
C GLY A 33 0.38 14.96 -1.81
N TYR A 34 0.34 13.62 -1.89
CA TYR A 34 1.46 12.83 -2.42
C TYR A 34 1.77 13.18 -3.88
N CYS A 35 0.75 13.49 -4.70
CA CYS A 35 0.94 13.93 -6.10
C CYS A 35 1.38 15.41 -6.23
N GLY A 36 1.78 16.05 -5.13
CA GLY A 36 2.09 17.48 -5.06
C GLY A 36 0.83 18.34 -4.97
N LYS A 37 1.01 19.66 -5.16
CA LYS A 37 -0.12 20.60 -5.24
C LYS A 37 -0.95 20.34 -6.50
N ILE A 38 -2.17 20.85 -6.52
CA ILE A 38 -3.05 20.75 -7.70
C ILE A 38 -2.32 21.30 -8.93
N GLY A 39 -2.09 20.43 -9.93
CA GLY A 39 -1.42 20.75 -11.19
C GLY A 39 0.09 20.45 -11.24
N GLU A 40 0.74 20.19 -10.11
CA GLU A 40 2.19 19.95 -10.02
C GLU A 40 2.60 18.59 -10.61
N LYS A 41 1.75 17.57 -10.42
CA LYS A 41 1.98 16.19 -10.91
C LYS A 41 3.34 15.62 -10.49
N ALA A 42 3.72 15.83 -9.22
CA ALA A 42 5.01 15.36 -8.69
C ALA A 42 5.13 13.83 -8.72
N HIS A 43 4.01 13.14 -8.48
CA HIS A 43 3.89 11.68 -8.51
C HIS A 43 2.59 11.26 -9.20
N THR A 44 2.54 10.04 -9.72
CA THR A 44 1.31 9.44 -10.25
C THR A 44 0.82 8.32 -9.36
N VAL A 45 -0.50 8.27 -9.16
CA VAL A 45 -1.17 7.18 -8.44
C VAL A 45 -2.44 6.82 -9.21
N GLU A 46 -2.58 5.56 -9.58
CA GLU A 46 -3.73 5.06 -10.35
C GLU A 46 -4.30 3.82 -9.66
N ALA A 47 -5.62 3.67 -9.66
CA ALA A 47 -6.28 2.49 -9.12
C ALA A 47 -6.61 1.51 -10.25
N GLY A 48 -6.24 0.25 -10.06
CA GLY A 48 -6.70 -0.89 -10.85
C GLY A 48 -7.89 -1.58 -10.18
N GLU A 49 -8.20 -2.80 -10.64
CA GLU A 49 -9.24 -3.64 -10.04
C GLU A 49 -8.79 -4.21 -8.68
N ASP A 50 -7.55 -4.67 -8.61
CA ASP A 50 -6.93 -5.40 -7.49
C ASP A 50 -5.58 -4.79 -7.07
N SER A 51 -5.34 -3.53 -7.43
CA SER A 51 -4.01 -2.94 -7.39
C SER A 51 -4.04 -1.43 -7.36
N ILE A 52 -2.93 -0.84 -6.90
CA ILE A 52 -2.61 0.56 -7.14
C ILE A 52 -1.29 0.63 -7.92
N THR A 53 -1.17 1.57 -8.84
CA THR A 53 0.07 1.84 -9.57
C THR A 53 0.62 3.18 -9.12
N VAL A 54 1.83 3.20 -8.56
CA VAL A 54 2.50 4.41 -8.07
C VAL A 54 3.76 4.63 -8.89
N ASP A 55 3.85 5.78 -9.58
CA ASP A 55 4.98 6.13 -10.45
C ASP A 55 5.34 5.01 -11.45
N GLY A 56 4.31 4.36 -12.01
CA GLY A 56 4.44 3.25 -12.96
C GLY A 56 4.72 1.88 -12.33
N LYS A 57 4.91 1.79 -11.01
CA LYS A 57 5.08 0.52 -10.30
C LYS A 57 3.74 -0.01 -9.79
N LYS A 58 3.35 -1.20 -10.25
CA LYS A 58 2.11 -1.86 -9.83
C LYS A 58 2.32 -2.54 -8.47
N ILE A 59 1.39 -2.29 -7.55
CA ILE A 59 1.35 -2.87 -6.20
C ILE A 59 0.02 -3.59 -6.05
N THR A 60 0.06 -4.88 -5.69
CA THR A 60 -1.14 -5.69 -5.51
C THR A 60 -1.83 -5.31 -4.19
N ILE A 61 -3.15 -5.14 -4.23
CA ILE A 61 -3.98 -4.91 -3.06
C ILE A 61 -4.72 -6.20 -2.72
N TYR A 62 -4.57 -6.64 -1.49
CA TYR A 62 -5.37 -7.71 -0.89
C TYR A 62 -6.42 -7.12 0.05
N ALA A 63 -7.53 -7.84 0.21
CA ALA A 63 -8.60 -7.51 1.17
C ALA A 63 -8.92 -8.71 2.07
N MET A 64 -7.88 -9.22 2.74
CA MET A 64 -7.98 -10.35 3.66
C MET A 64 -8.02 -9.85 5.10
N LYS A 65 -9.05 -10.28 5.85
CA LYS A 65 -9.21 -9.93 7.27
C LYS A 65 -8.20 -10.64 8.17
N ASP A 66 -7.93 -11.90 7.88
CA ASP A 66 -6.99 -12.70 8.64
C ASP A 66 -5.63 -12.70 7.94
N ALA A 67 -4.61 -12.11 8.57
CA ALA A 67 -3.27 -11.94 7.98
C ALA A 67 -2.58 -13.27 7.60
N LYS A 68 -2.95 -14.37 8.26
CA LYS A 68 -2.42 -15.72 7.97
C LYS A 68 -2.82 -16.24 6.58
N ASP A 69 -3.89 -15.72 6.00
CA ASP A 69 -4.42 -16.15 4.71
C ASP A 69 -3.76 -15.41 3.55
N LEU A 70 -2.86 -14.45 3.84
CA LEU A 70 -2.14 -13.69 2.83
C LEU A 70 -0.99 -14.51 2.24
N PRO A 71 -0.77 -14.44 0.91
CA PRO A 71 0.16 -15.33 0.20
C PRO A 71 1.62 -14.86 0.27
N TRP A 72 2.08 -14.33 1.41
CA TRP A 72 3.39 -13.68 1.58
C TRP A 72 4.56 -14.51 1.08
N GLY A 73 4.57 -15.82 1.39
CA GLY A 73 5.62 -16.73 0.91
C GLY A 73 5.60 -16.96 -0.59
N GLU A 74 4.43 -16.94 -1.23
CA GLU A 74 4.29 -17.16 -2.68
C GLU A 74 4.77 -15.94 -3.48
N ILE A 75 4.53 -14.74 -2.94
CA ILE A 75 4.96 -13.48 -3.58
C ILE A 75 6.35 -13.00 -3.14
N GLY A 76 7.07 -13.81 -2.36
CA GLY A 76 8.45 -13.52 -1.96
C GLY A 76 8.60 -12.31 -1.04
N VAL A 77 7.65 -12.07 -0.13
CA VAL A 77 7.77 -10.99 0.86
C VAL A 77 8.83 -11.33 1.91
N ASP A 78 9.85 -10.48 2.02
CA ASP A 78 10.90 -10.61 3.05
C ASP A 78 10.46 -10.04 4.42
N VAL A 79 9.72 -8.92 4.39
CA VAL A 79 9.32 -8.17 5.58
C VAL A 79 7.88 -7.68 5.43
N VAL A 80 7.06 -7.91 6.46
CA VAL A 80 5.72 -7.32 6.59
C VAL A 80 5.80 -6.15 7.56
N LEU A 81 5.31 -4.98 7.14
CA LEU A 81 5.06 -3.85 8.03
C LEU A 81 3.64 -3.93 8.57
N GLU A 82 3.50 -4.37 9.81
CA GLU A 82 2.21 -4.53 10.46
C GLU A 82 1.71 -3.19 11.03
N CYS A 83 0.82 -2.53 10.29
CA CYS A 83 0.33 -1.20 10.60
C CYS A 83 -1.17 -1.15 10.94
N THR A 84 -1.83 -2.31 11.09
CA THR A 84 -3.29 -2.35 11.37
C THR A 84 -3.62 -2.04 12.83
N GLY A 85 -2.65 -2.27 13.73
CA GLY A 85 -2.84 -2.18 15.18
C GLY A 85 -3.53 -3.40 15.81
N PHE A 86 -3.98 -4.39 15.02
CA PHE A 86 -4.63 -5.60 15.53
C PHE A 86 -3.64 -6.70 15.96
N TYR A 87 -2.52 -6.82 15.25
CA TYR A 87 -1.50 -7.87 15.47
C TYR A 87 -0.29 -7.32 16.23
N THR A 88 -0.53 -6.84 17.46
CA THR A 88 0.47 -6.11 18.28
C THR A 88 1.15 -6.96 19.36
N SER A 89 1.05 -8.29 19.26
CA SER A 89 1.73 -9.24 20.15
C SER A 89 2.47 -10.29 19.33
N LYS A 90 3.56 -10.83 19.87
CA LYS A 90 4.37 -11.84 19.20
C LYS A 90 3.58 -13.07 18.71
N ASP A 91 2.60 -13.52 19.48
CA ASP A 91 1.79 -14.70 19.11
C ASP A 91 0.78 -14.40 17.99
N LYS A 92 0.50 -13.11 17.74
CA LYS A 92 -0.44 -12.65 16.72
C LYS A 92 0.26 -12.28 15.42
N ALA A 93 1.48 -11.75 15.52
CA ALA A 93 2.30 -11.29 14.40
C ALA A 93 3.01 -12.43 13.67
#